data_AF-A0A0E0F6B8-F1
#
_entry.id   AF-A0A0E0F6B8-F1
#
_cell.length_a   1.000
_cell.length_b   1.000
_cell.length_c   1.000
_cell.angle_alpha   90.00
_cell.angle_beta   90.00
_cell.angle_gamma   90.00
#
_symmetry.space_group_name_H-M   'P 1'
#
loop_
_entity.id
_entity.type
_entity.pdbx_description
1 polymer ?
#
loop_
_entity_poly.entity_id
_entity_poly.type
_entity_poly.pdbx_seq_one_letter_code
_entity_poly.pdbx_strand_id
1 'polypeptide(L)'
;MGEESAVRAEEIGKVTVEIEKLIATNNANALLEKTTTARRSKTTKGPSIYRVPDYIKKTTNPDAYRPHLVSLGPFHHGDKALLGMEAHKHRAVAHMVKRSGKPLREFMAAVKEVAQQLRGAYKNLDKKWHGERFVELMAIDGCFLLEVMRTLI
;
A
#
# COMPACT_ATOMS: atom_id res chain seq x y z
N MET A 1 7.79 -56.33 41.96
CA MET A 1 7.67 -55.98 40.52
C MET A 1 7.09 -54.58 40.26
N GLY A 2 6.77 -53.76 41.28
CA GLY A 2 6.12 -52.44 41.09
C GLY A 2 7.03 -51.20 41.15
N GLU A 3 8.26 -51.31 41.66
CA GLU A 3 9.14 -50.14 41.86
C GLU A 3 9.99 -49.80 40.64
N GLU A 4 10.50 -50.81 39.91
CA GLU A 4 11.34 -50.61 38.71
C GLU A 4 10.57 -49.93 37.56
N SER A 5 9.26 -50.15 37.48
CA SER A 5 8.40 -49.54 36.47
C SER A 5 8.05 -48.08 36.78
N ALA A 6 8.08 -47.68 38.07
CA ALA A 6 7.87 -46.30 38.49
C ALA A 6 9.11 -45.44 38.25
N VAL A 7 10.30 -45.97 38.56
CA VAL A 7 11.59 -45.29 38.31
C VAL A 7 11.78 -45.02 36.82
N ARG A 8 11.44 -45.99 35.96
CA ARG A 8 11.52 -45.84 34.50
C ARG A 8 10.54 -44.79 33.96
N ALA A 9 9.35 -44.66 34.55
CA ALA A 9 8.38 -43.63 34.17
C ALA A 9 8.86 -42.22 34.57
N GLU A 10 9.52 -42.08 35.72
CA GLU A 10 10.07 -40.81 36.20
C GLU A 10 11.28 -40.36 35.37
N GLU A 11 12.12 -41.30 34.93
CA GLU A 11 13.26 -41.03 34.06
C GLU A 11 12.84 -40.62 32.65
N ILE A 12 11.80 -41.27 32.08
CA ILE A 12 11.19 -40.86 30.81
C ILE A 12 10.60 -39.45 30.93
N GLY A 13 9.93 -39.14 32.05
CA GLY A 13 9.39 -37.81 32.33
C GLY A 13 10.46 -36.71 32.40
N LYS A 14 11.63 -37.00 32.96
CA LYS A 14 12.78 -36.06 32.95
C LYS A 14 13.31 -35.81 31.54
N VAL A 15 13.46 -36.86 30.74
CA VAL A 15 13.95 -36.75 29.36
C VAL A 15 12.97 -35.96 28.48
N THR A 16 11.66 -36.15 28.64
CA THR A 16 10.66 -35.38 27.88
C THR A 16 10.70 -33.89 28.20
N VAL A 17 10.87 -33.53 29.48
CA VAL A 17 10.98 -32.12 29.90
C VAL A 17 12.28 -31.48 29.40
N GLU A 18 13.39 -32.23 29.39
CA GLU A 18 14.67 -31.75 28.84
C GLU A 18 14.58 -31.52 27.32
N ILE A 19 13.92 -32.41 26.58
CA ILE A 19 13.68 -32.27 25.13
C ILE A 19 12.77 -31.07 24.84
N GLU A 20 11.69 -30.88 25.60
CA GLU A 20 10.81 -29.70 25.46
C GLU A 20 11.57 -28.40 25.74
N LYS A 21 12.47 -28.41 26.73
CA LYS A 21 13.34 -27.26 27.04
C LYS A 21 14.39 -27.02 25.95
N LEU A 22 14.93 -28.08 25.33
CA LEU A 22 15.85 -27.99 24.18
C LEU A 22 15.14 -27.42 22.94
N ILE A 23 13.89 -27.85 22.69
CA ILE A 23 13.03 -27.34 21.61
C ILE A 23 12.69 -25.87 21.87
N ALA A 24 12.35 -25.50 23.11
CA ALA A 24 12.07 -24.12 23.52
C ALA A 24 13.30 -23.19 23.49
N THR A 25 14.52 -23.74 23.45
CA THR A 25 15.75 -22.96 23.33
C THR A 25 16.15 -22.77 21.85
N ASN A 26 15.77 -23.68 20.95
CA ASN A 26 16.09 -23.65 19.52
C ASN A 26 15.06 -22.89 18.65
N ASN A 27 14.52 -21.80 19.18
CA ASN A 27 13.51 -20.95 18.54
C ASN A 27 14.09 -20.03 17.45
N ALA A 28 15.09 -20.49 16.70
CA ALA A 28 15.67 -19.74 15.61
C ALA A 28 14.60 -19.33 14.59
N ASN A 29 13.58 -20.18 14.36
CA ASN A 29 12.46 -19.91 13.45
C ASN A 29 11.44 -18.90 14.00
N ALA A 30 11.14 -18.90 15.30
CA ALA A 30 10.24 -17.89 15.89
C ALA A 30 10.91 -16.51 15.98
N LEU A 31 12.23 -16.48 16.21
CA LEU A 31 13.04 -15.27 16.05
C LEU A 31 13.15 -14.87 14.57
N LEU A 32 13.24 -15.82 13.62
CA LEU A 32 13.24 -15.53 12.19
C LEU A 32 11.91 -14.94 11.73
N GLU A 33 10.76 -15.43 12.21
CA GLU A 33 9.44 -14.86 11.87
C GLU A 33 9.21 -13.51 12.55
N LYS A 34 9.62 -13.36 13.82
CA LYS A 34 9.59 -12.05 14.51
C LYS A 34 10.54 -11.06 13.85
N THR A 35 11.72 -11.47 13.40
CA THR A 35 12.70 -10.60 12.73
C THR A 35 12.39 -10.36 11.26
N THR A 36 11.79 -11.28 10.50
CA THR A 36 11.36 -11.02 9.10
C THR A 36 10.11 -10.15 9.07
N THR A 37 9.18 -10.32 10.00
CA THR A 37 8.02 -9.43 10.15
C THR A 37 8.43 -8.06 10.70
N ALA A 38 9.42 -8.00 11.62
CA ALA A 38 9.96 -6.72 12.13
C ALA A 38 10.94 -6.02 11.16
N ARG A 39 11.61 -6.76 10.26
CA ARG A 39 12.58 -6.21 9.27
C ARG A 39 11.93 -5.83 7.95
N ARG A 40 10.64 -6.06 7.77
CA ARG A 40 9.80 -5.09 7.05
C ARG A 40 9.62 -3.88 7.97
N SER A 41 10.73 -3.22 8.29
CA SER A 41 10.69 -1.95 8.98
C SER A 41 9.69 -1.11 8.21
N LYS A 42 8.64 -0.63 8.88
CA LYS A 42 8.01 0.64 8.54
C LYS A 42 9.12 1.70 8.67
N THR A 43 10.10 1.69 7.77
CA THR A 43 10.73 2.92 7.34
C THR A 43 9.54 3.67 6.79
N THR A 44 9.01 4.61 7.56
CA THR A 44 8.16 5.64 6.99
C THR A 44 9.05 6.32 5.98
N LYS A 45 9.07 5.82 4.73
CA LYS A 45 9.70 6.51 3.63
C LYS A 45 9.06 7.88 3.67
N GLY A 46 9.89 8.91 3.84
CA GLY A 46 9.40 10.28 3.81
C GLY A 46 8.62 10.52 2.52
N PRO A 47 7.93 11.66 2.43
CA PRO A 47 7.21 12.01 1.21
C PRO A 47 8.09 11.83 -0.04
N SER A 48 7.50 11.35 -1.12
CA SER A 48 8.17 11.14 -2.41
C SER A 48 7.52 11.96 -3.54
N ILE A 49 6.39 12.61 -3.27
CA ILE A 49 5.63 13.44 -4.20
C ILE A 49 5.56 14.85 -3.62
N TYR A 50 6.13 15.82 -4.33
CA TYR A 50 6.30 17.19 -3.88
C TYR A 50 5.65 18.17 -4.85
N ARG A 51 5.11 19.28 -4.32
CA ARG A 51 4.80 20.43 -5.15
C ARG A 51 6.10 21.16 -5.46
N VAL A 52 6.25 21.63 -6.68
CA VAL A 52 7.36 22.52 -7.03
C VAL A 52 7.20 23.83 -6.24
N PRO A 53 8.23 24.30 -5.53
CA PRO A 53 8.21 25.58 -4.84
C PRO A 53 7.92 26.75 -5.80
N ASP A 54 7.16 27.74 -5.33
CA ASP A 54 6.72 28.85 -6.20
C ASP A 54 7.86 29.72 -6.69
N TYR A 55 8.95 29.86 -5.92
CA TYR A 55 10.12 30.60 -6.38
C TYR A 55 10.73 29.94 -7.63
N ILE A 56 10.85 28.61 -7.67
CA ILE A 56 11.35 27.86 -8.83
C ILE A 56 10.46 28.11 -10.04
N LYS A 57 9.13 28.04 -9.86
CA LYS A 57 8.19 28.30 -10.96
C LYS A 57 8.37 29.72 -11.51
N LYS A 58 8.52 30.72 -10.63
CA LYS A 58 8.65 32.14 -11.01
C LYS A 58 9.98 32.46 -11.68
N THR A 59 11.07 31.79 -11.31
CA THR A 59 12.41 32.01 -11.88
C THR A 59 12.72 31.15 -13.10
N THR A 60 11.86 30.18 -13.44
CA THR A 60 12.01 29.30 -14.60
C THR A 60 10.72 29.35 -15.45
N ASN A 61 10.40 28.29 -16.20
CA ASN A 61 9.15 28.18 -16.95
C ASN A 61 8.05 27.52 -16.06
N PRO A 62 7.01 28.25 -15.63
CA PRO A 62 5.93 27.68 -14.82
C PRO A 62 5.19 26.52 -15.49
N ASP A 63 5.03 26.55 -16.82
CA ASP A 63 4.27 25.55 -17.57
C ASP A 63 4.97 24.18 -17.59
N ALA A 64 6.29 24.14 -17.40
CA ALA A 64 7.05 22.89 -17.30
C ALA A 64 6.64 22.02 -16.11
N TYR A 65 5.97 22.60 -15.11
CA TYR A 65 5.56 21.90 -13.88
C TYR A 65 4.05 21.68 -13.79
N ARG A 66 3.29 22.02 -14.84
CA ARG A 66 1.85 21.84 -14.89
C ARG A 66 1.50 20.71 -15.88
N PRO A 67 0.63 19.75 -15.50
CA PRO A 67 0.09 18.81 -16.47
C PRO A 67 -0.68 19.55 -17.56
N HIS A 68 -0.54 19.10 -18.81
CA HIS A 68 -1.18 19.73 -19.98
C HIS A 68 -2.46 19.01 -20.40
N LEU A 69 -2.54 17.70 -20.16
CA LEU A 69 -3.64 16.86 -20.66
C LEU A 69 -4.50 16.32 -19.53
N VAL A 70 -3.88 15.62 -18.57
CA VAL A 70 -4.60 14.90 -17.51
C VAL A 70 -4.00 15.19 -16.14
N SER A 71 -4.86 15.43 -15.15
CA SER A 71 -4.46 15.46 -13.75
C SER A 71 -4.48 14.05 -13.17
N LEU A 72 -3.37 13.67 -12.53
CA LEU A 72 -3.26 12.46 -11.72
C LEU A 72 -2.95 12.84 -10.27
N GLY A 73 -3.77 12.33 -9.36
CA GLY A 73 -3.70 12.58 -7.94
C GLY A 73 -4.14 13.99 -7.53
N PRO A 74 -4.01 14.29 -6.23
CA PRO A 74 -4.66 15.43 -5.58
C PRO A 74 -4.05 16.79 -5.90
N PHE A 75 -2.81 16.86 -6.41
CA PHE A 75 -2.10 18.14 -6.54
C PHE A 75 -2.64 19.03 -7.66
N HIS A 76 -3.15 18.44 -8.75
CA HIS A 76 -3.70 19.16 -9.90
C HIS A 76 -5.20 18.88 -10.11
N HIS A 77 -5.83 18.14 -9.20
CA HIS A 77 -7.24 17.80 -9.31
C HIS A 77 -8.12 19.04 -9.22
N GLY A 78 -9.07 19.15 -10.15
CA GLY A 78 -10.00 20.28 -10.24
C GLY A 78 -9.47 21.49 -11.02
N ASP A 79 -8.29 21.40 -11.64
CA ASP A 79 -7.86 22.41 -12.63
C ASP A 79 -8.85 22.40 -13.81
N LYS A 80 -9.45 23.57 -14.08
CA LYS A 80 -10.44 23.75 -15.16
C LYS A 80 -9.89 23.36 -16.52
N ALA A 81 -8.58 23.56 -16.75
CA ALA A 81 -7.94 23.19 -18.01
C ALA A 81 -7.88 21.67 -18.23
N LEU A 82 -8.03 20.86 -17.17
CA LEU A 82 -7.84 19.41 -17.20
C LEU A 82 -9.17 18.64 -17.06
N LEU A 83 -10.28 19.34 -16.82
CA LEU A 83 -11.60 18.73 -16.60
C LEU A 83 -12.07 17.86 -17.77
N GLY A 84 -11.67 18.20 -19.01
CA GLY A 84 -12.02 17.42 -20.20
C GLY A 84 -11.58 15.96 -20.11
N MET A 85 -10.48 15.67 -19.40
CA MET A 85 -9.98 14.31 -19.23
C MET A 85 -10.68 13.51 -18.13
N GLU A 86 -11.41 14.14 -17.20
CA GLU A 86 -12.13 13.40 -16.14
C GLU A 86 -13.15 12.42 -16.74
N ALA A 87 -13.86 12.81 -17.81
CA ALA A 87 -14.78 11.92 -18.51
C ALA A 87 -14.07 10.69 -19.12
N HIS A 88 -12.84 10.85 -19.62
CA HIS A 88 -12.05 9.73 -20.14
C HIS A 88 -11.60 8.80 -19.01
N LYS A 89 -11.29 9.33 -17.83
CA LYS A 89 -10.96 8.53 -16.65
C LYS A 89 -12.15 7.68 -16.18
N HIS A 90 -13.34 8.26 -16.13
CA HIS A 90 -14.55 7.49 -15.80
C HIS A 90 -14.87 6.40 -16.83
N ARG A 91 -14.67 6.66 -18.14
CA ARG A 91 -14.80 5.61 -19.18
C ARG A 91 -13.81 4.47 -18.98
N ALA A 92 -12.56 4.77 -18.61
CA ALA A 92 -11.57 3.76 -18.31
C ALA A 92 -11.97 2.88 -17.10
N VAL A 93 -12.52 3.50 -16.05
CA VAL A 93 -13.09 2.76 -14.90
C VAL A 93 -14.22 1.83 -15.36
N ALA A 94 -15.16 2.32 -16.18
CA ALA A 94 -16.27 1.52 -16.69
C ALA A 94 -15.77 0.33 -17.53
N HIS A 95 -14.77 0.55 -18.40
CA HIS A 95 -14.14 -0.52 -19.19
C HIS A 95 -13.48 -1.56 -18.30
N MET A 96 -12.76 -1.12 -17.26
CA MET A 96 -12.08 -2.02 -16.34
C MET A 96 -13.06 -2.86 -15.49
N VAL A 97 -14.12 -2.24 -14.99
CA VAL A 97 -15.20 -2.94 -14.27
C VAL A 97 -15.84 -3.98 -15.17
N LYS A 98 -16.21 -3.61 -16.40
CA LYS A 98 -16.81 -4.55 -17.38
C LYS A 98 -15.88 -5.72 -17.69
N ARG A 99 -14.60 -5.44 -17.94
CA ARG A 99 -13.60 -6.45 -18.34
C ARG A 99 -13.21 -7.38 -17.20
N SER A 100 -13.06 -6.86 -16.00
CA SER A 100 -12.67 -7.66 -14.83
C SER A 100 -13.81 -8.50 -14.24
N GLY A 101 -15.06 -8.14 -14.54
CA GLY A 101 -16.24 -8.70 -13.88
C GLY A 101 -16.36 -8.30 -12.41
N LYS A 102 -15.49 -7.40 -11.92
CA LYS A 102 -15.47 -6.96 -10.54
C LYS A 102 -16.16 -5.60 -10.39
N PRO A 103 -16.95 -5.39 -9.33
CA PRO A 103 -17.62 -4.13 -9.08
C PRO A 103 -16.62 -3.05 -8.63
N LEU A 104 -16.93 -1.77 -8.91
CA LEU A 104 -16.10 -0.62 -8.54
C LEU A 104 -15.67 -0.62 -7.06
N ARG A 105 -16.54 -1.09 -6.15
CA ARG A 105 -16.24 -1.19 -4.71
C ARG A 105 -15.00 -2.01 -4.39
N GLU A 106 -14.66 -3.03 -5.18
CA GLU A 106 -13.47 -3.85 -4.95
C GLU A 106 -12.19 -3.08 -5.31
N PHE A 107 -12.22 -2.28 -6.37
CA PHE A 107 -11.11 -1.38 -6.71
C PHE A 107 -10.90 -0.33 -5.63
N MET A 108 -12.00 0.27 -5.14
CA MET A 108 -11.93 1.22 -4.03
C MET A 108 -11.41 0.57 -2.74
N ALA A 109 -11.83 -0.67 -2.44
CA ALA A 109 -11.33 -1.43 -1.29
C ALA A 109 -9.82 -1.68 -1.39
N ALA A 110 -9.33 -2.11 -2.56
CA ALA A 110 -7.91 -2.33 -2.80
C ALA A 110 -7.08 -1.04 -2.61
N VAL A 111 -7.59 0.11 -3.08
CA VAL A 111 -6.92 1.40 -2.84
C VAL A 111 -7.00 1.82 -1.37
N LYS A 112 -8.12 1.53 -0.69
CA LYS A 112 -8.32 1.85 0.74
C LYS A 112 -7.27 1.18 1.62
N GLU A 113 -6.89 -0.06 1.33
CA GLU A 113 -5.82 -0.80 2.03
C GLU A 113 -4.48 -0.06 2.02
N VAL A 114 -4.16 0.60 0.90
CA VAL A 114 -2.89 1.34 0.73
C VAL A 114 -3.03 2.85 0.90
N ALA A 115 -4.22 3.37 1.20
CA ALA A 115 -4.52 4.80 1.17
C ALA A 115 -3.67 5.62 2.16
N GLN A 116 -3.32 5.04 3.32
CA GLN A 116 -2.43 5.73 4.27
C GLN A 116 -1.02 5.87 3.71
N GLN A 117 -0.48 4.82 3.08
CA GLN A 117 0.83 4.86 2.43
C GLN A 117 0.84 5.86 1.27
N LEU A 118 -0.20 5.82 0.42
CA LEU A 118 -0.33 6.75 -0.70
C LEU A 118 -0.40 8.21 -0.23
N ARG A 119 -1.20 8.52 0.80
CA ARG A 119 -1.24 9.87 1.38
C ARG A 119 0.11 10.29 1.97
N GLY A 120 0.79 9.37 2.67
CA GLY A 120 2.12 9.61 3.24
C GLY A 120 3.21 9.91 2.18
N ALA A 121 2.99 9.49 0.93
CA ALA A 121 3.89 9.82 -0.17
C ALA A 121 3.80 11.30 -0.58
N TYR A 122 2.70 12.02 -0.31
CA TYR A 122 2.55 13.44 -0.66
C TYR A 122 3.06 14.34 0.46
N LYS A 123 3.93 15.31 0.12
CA LYS A 123 4.35 16.35 1.06
C LYS A 123 3.26 17.42 1.15
N ASN A 124 2.87 17.79 2.38
CA ASN A 124 1.92 18.86 2.67
C ASN A 124 0.57 18.72 1.93
N LEU A 125 0.02 17.50 1.92
CA LEU A 125 -1.28 17.23 1.31
C LEU A 125 -2.41 17.96 2.06
N ASP A 126 -3.33 18.57 1.32
CA ASP A 126 -4.48 19.31 1.87
C ASP A 126 -5.41 18.39 2.68
N LYS A 127 -5.91 18.90 3.81
CA LYS A 127 -6.83 18.20 4.73
C LYS A 127 -8.09 17.67 4.03
N LYS A 128 -8.55 18.29 2.94
CA LYS A 128 -9.71 17.83 2.16
C LYS A 128 -9.51 16.45 1.52
N TRP A 129 -8.26 15.98 1.43
CA TRP A 129 -7.90 14.65 0.94
C TRP A 129 -7.81 13.61 2.06
N HIS A 130 -8.28 13.94 3.26
CA HIS A 130 -8.44 12.96 4.32
C HIS A 130 -9.79 12.27 4.16
N GLY A 131 -9.76 10.96 3.92
CA GLY A 131 -10.97 10.13 3.83
C GLY A 131 -11.23 9.58 2.44
N GLU A 132 -12.50 9.27 2.17
CA GLU A 132 -12.90 8.48 1.00
C GLU A 132 -12.70 9.19 -0.33
N ARG A 133 -12.79 10.52 -0.35
CA ARG A 133 -12.53 11.33 -1.55
C ARG A 133 -11.14 11.05 -2.16
N PHE A 134 -10.13 10.82 -1.33
CA PHE A 134 -8.80 10.46 -1.81
C PHE A 134 -8.76 9.05 -2.40
N VAL A 135 -9.47 8.10 -1.78
CA VAL A 135 -9.56 6.72 -2.28
C VAL A 135 -10.25 6.70 -3.65
N GLU A 136 -11.36 7.43 -3.78
CA GLU A 136 -12.09 7.56 -5.04
C GLU A 136 -11.19 8.16 -6.13
N LEU A 137 -10.52 9.28 -5.85
CA LEU A 137 -9.61 9.90 -6.81
C LEU A 137 -8.51 8.93 -7.27
N MET A 138 -7.83 8.29 -6.32
CA MET A 138 -6.72 7.39 -6.63
C MET A 138 -7.20 6.13 -7.37
N ALA A 139 -8.40 5.62 -7.08
CA ALA A 139 -8.99 4.50 -7.80
C ALA A 139 -9.32 4.89 -9.25
N ILE A 140 -9.94 6.05 -9.47
CA ILE A 140 -10.25 6.55 -10.82
C ILE A 140 -8.97 6.76 -11.63
N ASP A 141 -8.00 7.47 -11.06
CA ASP A 141 -6.73 7.78 -11.72
C ASP A 141 -5.89 6.52 -12.00
N GLY A 142 -5.87 5.57 -11.06
CA GLY A 142 -5.19 4.29 -11.21
C GLY A 142 -5.80 3.42 -12.30
N CYS A 143 -7.14 3.31 -12.33
CA CYS A 143 -7.86 2.60 -13.39
C CYS A 143 -7.59 3.22 -14.76
N PHE A 144 -7.61 4.56 -14.85
CA PHE A 144 -7.27 5.26 -16.08
C PHE A 144 -5.86 4.94 -16.58
N LEU A 145 -4.86 5.05 -15.70
CA LEU A 145 -3.47 4.79 -16.08
C LEU A 145 -3.28 3.34 -16.57
N LEU A 146 -3.85 2.37 -15.85
CA LEU A 146 -3.81 0.95 -16.24
C LEU A 146 -4.48 0.70 -17.59
N GLU A 147 -5.62 1.33 -17.87
CA GLU A 147 -6.33 1.14 -19.15
C GLU A 147 -5.60 1.81 -20.32
N VAL A 148 -4.99 2.97 -20.09
CA VAL A 148 -4.12 3.64 -21.08
C VAL A 148 -2.89 2.77 -21.38
N MET A 149 -2.19 2.27 -20.36
CA MET A 149 -1.04 1.38 -20.56
C MET A 149 -1.41 0.11 -21.34
N ARG A 150 -2.60 -0.45 -21.09
CA ARG A 150 -3.12 -1.62 -21.80
C ARG A 150 -3.52 -1.35 -23.26
N THR A 151 -3.81 -0.10 -23.61
CA THR A 151 -4.23 0.27 -24.97
C THR A 151 -3.04 0.72 -25.83
N LEU A 152 -1.94 1.11 -25.19
CA LEU A 152 -0.72 1.59 -25.84
C LEU A 152 0.38 0.51 -25.99
N ILE A 153 0.26 -0.62 -25.29
CA ILE A 153 1.18 -1.76 -25.31
C ILE A 153 0.41 -2.99 -25.77
#